data_AF-A0A0C2Z781-F1
#
_entry.id   AF-A0A0C2Z781-F1
#
_cell.length_a   1.000
_cell.length_b   1.000
_cell.length_c   1.000
_cell.angle_alpha   90.00
_cell.angle_beta   90.00
_cell.angle_gamma   90.00
#
_symmetry.space_group_name_H-M   'P 1'
#
loop_
_entity.id
_entity.type
_entity.pdbx_description
1 polymer ?
#
loop_
_entity_poly.entity_id
_entity_poly.type
_entity_poly.pdbx_seq_one_letter_code
_entity_poly.pdbx_strand_id
1 'polypeptide(L)'
;MTIVASQAGLKEKSRISIHFEIPEKQFALVSKWIARKTSQEDVKSSICLTLGCYLNDSLVELSQTRDDCGSLEKQVSLTKSIWPSHSKLVMSLKYGDTSASFSLCPPFQMTPDGLVDVSEFLSPGQNVIELNQGQDMSRYKFVLHAHFPTSSQLKALESRQKMDQSWNDWLLHISRPLNIPLKPTNQAC
;
A
#
# COMPACT_ATOMS: atom_id res chain seq x y z
N MET A 1 11.48 2.27 10.02
CA MET A 1 10.69 1.12 9.55
C MET A 1 10.82 0.05 10.60
N THR A 2 9.71 -0.41 11.13
CA THR A 2 9.66 -1.41 12.21
C THR A 2 8.92 -2.63 11.70
N ILE A 3 9.39 -3.82 12.05
CA ILE A 3 8.71 -5.07 11.69
C ILE A 3 7.59 -5.31 12.70
N VAL A 4 6.37 -5.42 12.19
CA VAL A 4 5.19 -5.80 12.99
C VAL A 4 5.08 -7.31 13.06
N ALA A 5 5.29 -7.97 11.93
CA ALA A 5 5.29 -9.42 11.82
C ALA A 5 6.18 -9.88 10.67
N SER A 6 6.71 -11.09 10.77
CA SER A 6 7.46 -11.71 9.68
C SER A 6 7.09 -13.19 9.57
N GLN A 7 7.00 -13.68 8.34
CA GLN A 7 6.53 -15.02 8.06
C GLN A 7 7.25 -15.59 6.84
N ALA A 8 7.89 -16.75 7.00
CA ALA A 8 8.44 -17.47 5.86
C ALA A 8 7.29 -18.12 5.05
N GLY A 9 7.44 -18.15 3.72
CA GLY A 9 6.57 -18.97 2.88
C GLY A 9 6.78 -20.45 3.15
N LEU A 10 5.79 -21.27 2.81
CA LEU A 10 5.81 -22.72 3.01
C LEU A 10 6.04 -23.45 1.69
N LYS A 11 6.45 -24.73 1.76
CA LYS A 11 6.69 -25.55 0.56
C LYS A 11 5.40 -26.02 -0.13
N GLU A 12 4.35 -26.19 0.64
CA GLU A 12 3.09 -26.78 0.18
C GLU A 12 1.97 -25.75 0.10
N LYS A 13 0.89 -26.10 -0.60
CA LYS A 13 -0.32 -25.29 -0.61
C LYS A 13 -0.84 -25.11 0.81
N SER A 14 -0.96 -23.87 1.25
CA SER A 14 -1.27 -23.58 2.64
C SER A 14 -1.90 -22.20 2.79
N ARG A 15 -2.54 -22.00 3.94
CA ARG A 15 -3.06 -20.72 4.39
C ARG A 15 -2.28 -20.31 5.62
N ILE A 16 -1.58 -19.20 5.52
CA ILE A 16 -0.76 -18.67 6.61
C ILE A 16 -1.50 -17.48 7.21
N SER A 17 -1.62 -17.44 8.54
CA SER A 17 -2.32 -16.35 9.25
C SER A 17 -1.30 -15.54 10.04
N ILE A 18 -1.26 -14.24 9.78
CA ILE A 18 -0.41 -13.26 10.45
C ILE A 18 -1.30 -12.44 11.37
N HIS A 19 -1.13 -12.64 12.68
CA HIS A 19 -1.88 -11.94 13.72
C HIS A 19 -1.05 -10.80 14.28
N PHE A 20 -1.68 -9.64 14.48
CA PHE A 20 -1.05 -8.47 15.08
C PHE A 20 -2.10 -7.53 15.67
N GLU A 21 -1.67 -6.67 16.59
CA GLU A 21 -2.54 -5.73 17.28
C GLU A 21 -2.12 -4.28 16.96
N ILE A 22 -3.10 -3.42 16.73
CA ILE A 22 -2.90 -1.98 16.56
C ILE A 22 -3.64 -1.25 17.69
N PRO A 23 -2.94 -0.68 18.67
CA PRO A 23 -3.57 0.13 19.71
C PRO A 23 -4.35 1.31 19.11
N GLU A 24 -5.50 1.66 19.68
CA GLU A 24 -6.37 2.75 19.18
C GLU A 24 -5.60 4.07 18.96
N LYS A 25 -4.69 4.41 19.88
CA LYS A 25 -3.84 5.61 19.77
C LYS A 25 -2.96 5.61 18.52
N GLN A 26 -2.46 4.45 18.12
CA GLN A 26 -1.66 4.30 16.89
C GLN A 26 -2.57 4.24 15.66
N PHE A 27 -3.77 3.66 15.79
CA PHE A 27 -4.74 3.61 14.70
C PHE A 27 -5.20 5.00 14.26
N ALA A 28 -5.22 6.00 15.15
CA ALA A 28 -5.46 7.39 14.75
C ALA A 28 -4.43 7.90 13.73
N LEU A 29 -3.14 7.53 13.89
CA LEU A 29 -2.09 7.88 12.94
C LEU A 29 -2.22 7.11 11.62
N VAL A 30 -2.70 5.86 11.66
CA VAL A 30 -3.02 5.07 10.45
C VAL A 30 -4.23 5.65 9.73
N SER A 31 -5.27 6.06 10.46
CA SER A 31 -6.47 6.71 9.94
C SER A 31 -6.14 7.98 9.18
N LYS A 32 -5.17 8.76 9.68
CA LYS A 32 -4.65 9.93 8.98
C LYS A 32 -4.00 9.57 7.63
N TRP A 33 -3.26 8.47 7.56
CA TRP A 33 -2.71 7.97 6.29
C TRP A 33 -3.82 7.48 5.35
N ILE A 34 -4.83 6.78 5.86
CA ILE A 34 -5.98 6.31 5.06
C ILE A 34 -6.69 7.51 4.41
N ALA A 35 -6.92 8.58 5.18
CA ALA A 35 -7.58 9.80 4.72
C ALA A 35 -6.77 10.63 3.70
N ARG A 36 -5.52 10.27 3.38
CA ARG A 36 -4.64 11.02 2.44
C ARG A 36 -5.24 11.25 1.04
N LYS A 37 -6.15 10.38 0.62
CA LYS A 37 -6.80 10.46 -0.71
C LYS A 37 -7.91 11.51 -0.75
N THR A 38 -8.48 11.85 0.41
CA THR A 38 -9.65 12.74 0.52
C THR A 38 -9.33 14.04 1.28
N SER A 39 -8.33 14.03 2.15
CA SER A 39 -7.90 15.17 2.96
C SER A 39 -6.62 15.79 2.39
N GLN A 40 -6.49 17.11 2.50
CA GLN A 40 -5.27 17.87 2.18
C GLN A 40 -4.35 18.06 3.40
N GLU A 41 -4.65 17.39 4.52
CA GLU A 41 -3.83 17.47 5.73
C GLU A 41 -2.41 16.91 5.54
N ASP A 42 -1.46 17.44 6.32
CA ASP A 42 -0.09 16.92 6.33
C ASP A 42 -0.03 15.51 6.93
N VAL A 43 0.26 14.51 6.10
CA VAL A 43 0.34 13.11 6.50
C VAL A 43 1.75 12.66 6.90
N LYS A 44 2.76 13.53 6.96
CA LYS A 44 4.16 13.13 7.24
C LYS A 44 4.34 12.40 8.57
N SER A 45 3.52 12.71 9.58
CA SER A 45 3.54 12.06 10.90
C SER A 45 2.58 10.88 11.03
N SER A 46 1.89 10.50 9.94
CA SER A 46 1.01 9.33 9.91
C SER A 46 1.79 8.01 9.89
N ILE A 47 1.11 6.89 10.13
CA ILE A 47 1.73 5.56 10.08
C ILE A 47 1.14 4.79 8.90
N CYS A 48 2.03 4.25 8.07
CA CYS A 48 1.72 3.30 7.01
C CYS A 48 1.98 1.88 7.50
N LEU A 49 1.07 0.96 7.18
CA LEU A 49 1.33 -0.47 7.26
C LEU A 49 1.46 -1.04 5.85
N THR A 50 2.62 -1.61 5.56
CA THR A 50 2.94 -2.15 4.24
C THR A 50 3.47 -3.57 4.34
N LEU A 51 3.04 -4.43 3.42
CA LEU A 51 3.53 -5.79 3.29
C LEU A 51 4.64 -5.83 2.23
N GLY A 52 5.79 -6.38 2.58
CA GLY A 52 6.90 -6.66 1.69
C GLY A 52 7.08 -8.15 1.46
N CYS A 53 7.70 -8.50 0.33
CA CYS A 53 8.06 -9.86 -0.03
C CYS A 53 9.55 -9.89 -0.40
N TYR A 54 10.33 -10.75 0.25
CA TYR A 54 11.78 -10.79 0.13
C TYR A 54 12.26 -12.20 -0.18
N LEU A 55 13.38 -12.33 -0.89
CA LEU A 55 14.05 -13.62 -1.06
C LEU A 55 14.87 -13.94 0.19
N ASN A 56 14.72 -15.15 0.72
CA ASN A 56 15.49 -15.61 1.87
C ASN A 56 17.00 -15.54 1.59
N ASP A 57 17.42 -15.96 0.40
CA ASP A 57 18.84 -15.96 0.00
C ASP A 57 19.44 -14.56 0.08
N SER A 58 18.73 -13.54 -0.43
CA SER A 58 19.19 -12.15 -0.39
C SER A 58 19.30 -11.60 1.05
N LEU A 59 18.40 -12.00 1.95
CA LEU A 59 18.48 -11.59 3.36
C LEU A 59 19.67 -12.27 4.06
N VAL A 60 19.92 -13.54 3.76
CA VAL A 60 21.05 -14.30 4.32
C VAL A 60 22.38 -13.74 3.80
N GLU A 61 22.51 -13.46 2.51
CA GLU A 61 23.71 -12.85 1.92
C GLU A 61 24.07 -11.52 2.59
N LEU A 62 23.08 -10.67 2.87
CA LEU A 62 23.32 -9.40 3.57
C LEU A 62 23.78 -9.60 5.01
N SER A 63 23.27 -10.62 5.69
CA SER A 63 23.71 -10.95 7.06
C SER A 63 25.16 -11.45 7.11
N GLN A 64 25.65 -12.07 6.03
CA GLN A 64 26.99 -12.64 5.93
C GLN A 64 28.04 -11.64 5.44
N THR A 65 27.64 -10.68 4.60
CA THR A 65 28.55 -9.73 3.95
C THR A 65 28.75 -8.43 4.73
N ARG A 66 27.92 -8.14 5.72
CA ARG A 66 27.96 -6.89 6.49
C ARG A 66 27.79 -7.17 7.98
N ASP A 67 28.87 -7.00 8.74
CA ASP A 67 28.88 -7.15 10.21
C ASP A 67 27.82 -6.30 10.92
N ASP A 68 27.44 -5.15 10.33
CA ASP A 68 26.44 -4.23 10.89
C ASP A 68 24.97 -4.59 10.58
N CYS A 69 24.70 -5.66 9.82
CA CYS A 69 23.37 -6.06 9.34
C CYS A 69 22.74 -7.24 10.12
N GLY A 70 23.08 -7.38 11.40
CA GLY A 70 22.61 -8.49 12.23
C GLY A 70 21.10 -8.55 12.52
N SER A 71 20.36 -7.44 12.37
CA SER A 71 18.90 -7.42 12.61
C SER A 71 18.10 -7.49 11.31
N LEU A 72 16.94 -8.16 11.36
CA LEU A 72 16.04 -8.33 10.22
C LEU A 72 15.56 -6.97 9.70
N GLU A 73 15.29 -6.00 10.58
CA GLU A 73 14.88 -4.63 10.23
C GLU A 73 15.91 -3.94 9.33
N LYS A 74 17.20 -4.11 9.61
CA LYS A 74 18.28 -3.55 8.79
C LYS A 74 18.36 -4.25 7.45
N GLN A 75 18.25 -5.58 7.42
CA GLN A 75 18.29 -6.37 6.19
C GLN A 75 17.16 -5.98 5.25
N VAL A 76 15.91 -5.94 5.73
CA VAL A 76 14.74 -5.59 4.91
C VAL A 76 14.74 -4.13 4.48
N SER A 77 15.35 -3.22 5.26
CA SER A 77 15.49 -1.81 4.87
C SER A 77 16.51 -1.59 3.74
N LEU A 78 17.48 -2.50 3.61
CA LEU A 78 18.50 -2.47 2.55
C LEU A 78 18.13 -3.33 1.34
N THR A 79 17.11 -4.18 1.48
CA THR A 79 16.66 -5.11 0.42
C THR A 79 15.44 -4.55 -0.28
N LYS A 80 15.41 -4.64 -1.61
CA LYS A 80 14.20 -4.32 -2.36
C LYS A 80 13.19 -5.46 -2.27
N SER A 81 11.91 -5.13 -2.07
CA SER A 81 10.81 -6.10 -2.12
C SER A 81 10.65 -6.65 -3.55
N ILE A 82 10.49 -7.97 -3.66
CA ILE A 82 10.34 -8.71 -4.91
C ILE A 82 9.14 -9.65 -4.77
N TRP A 83 8.12 -9.39 -5.58
CA TRP A 83 6.92 -10.22 -5.64
C TRP A 83 7.04 -11.29 -6.72
N PRO A 84 6.52 -12.51 -6.49
CA PRO A 84 6.54 -13.53 -7.52
C PRO A 84 5.58 -13.18 -8.67
N SER A 85 5.95 -13.53 -9.90
CA SER A 85 5.20 -13.18 -11.12
C SER A 85 4.21 -14.24 -11.60
N HIS A 86 4.45 -15.53 -11.30
CA HIS A 86 3.68 -16.65 -11.87
C HIS A 86 3.04 -17.56 -10.83
N SER A 87 2.93 -17.10 -9.57
CA SER A 87 2.43 -17.92 -8.48
C SER A 87 1.01 -17.59 -8.07
N LYS A 88 0.32 -18.54 -7.44
CA LYS A 88 -0.99 -18.30 -6.81
C LYS A 88 -0.80 -17.84 -5.38
N LEU A 89 -0.54 -16.55 -5.16
CA LEU A 89 -0.55 -15.94 -3.82
C LEU A 89 -1.68 -14.94 -3.72
N VAL A 90 -2.54 -15.14 -2.72
CA VAL A 90 -3.69 -14.27 -2.47
C VAL A 90 -3.66 -13.83 -1.02
N MET A 91 -3.75 -12.53 -0.78
CA MET A 91 -3.95 -11.96 0.53
C MET A 91 -5.43 -11.80 0.81
N SER A 92 -5.89 -12.28 1.95
CA SER A 92 -7.25 -12.06 2.44
C SER A 92 -7.20 -11.32 3.78
N LEU A 93 -8.04 -10.30 3.90
CA LEU A 93 -8.16 -9.44 5.06
C LEU A 93 -9.63 -9.38 5.47
N LYS A 94 -9.88 -9.33 6.78
CA LYS A 94 -11.21 -9.03 7.34
C LYS A 94 -11.13 -7.72 8.10
N TYR A 95 -12.04 -6.80 7.79
CA TYR A 95 -12.17 -5.52 8.48
C TYR A 95 -13.66 -5.19 8.64
N GLY A 96 -14.09 -5.05 9.91
CA GLY A 96 -15.52 -5.04 10.23
C GLY A 96 -16.24 -6.28 9.70
N ASP A 97 -17.38 -6.07 9.04
CA ASP A 97 -18.18 -7.14 8.41
C ASP A 97 -17.74 -7.46 6.97
N THR A 98 -16.69 -6.80 6.47
CA THR A 98 -16.22 -6.95 5.09
C THR A 98 -14.98 -7.83 5.03
N SER A 99 -14.91 -8.67 4.00
CA SER A 99 -13.69 -9.39 3.62
C SER A 99 -13.20 -8.91 2.27
N ALA A 100 -11.91 -8.57 2.17
CA ALA A 100 -11.27 -8.24 0.91
C ALA A 100 -10.20 -9.28 0.56
N SER A 101 -10.02 -9.51 -0.74
CA SER A 101 -9.07 -10.49 -1.27
C SER A 101 -8.31 -9.90 -2.46
N PHE A 102 -6.98 -9.98 -2.42
CA PHE A 102 -6.09 -9.36 -3.39
C PHE A 102 -5.07 -10.37 -3.91
N SER A 103 -4.87 -10.40 -5.24
CA SER A 103 -3.74 -11.12 -5.82
C SER A 103 -2.44 -10.39 -5.47
N LEU A 104 -1.44 -11.15 -5.00
CA LEU A 104 -0.08 -10.67 -4.73
C LEU A 104 0.91 -11.09 -5.83
N CYS A 105 0.43 -11.65 -6.94
CA CYS A 105 1.25 -12.20 -8.00
C CYS A 105 0.76 -11.86 -9.42
N PRO A 106 1.22 -10.72 -9.97
CA PRO A 106 1.84 -9.61 -9.26
C PRO A 106 0.80 -8.81 -8.46
N PRO A 107 1.20 -8.02 -7.43
CA PRO A 107 0.26 -7.15 -6.74
C PRO A 107 -0.27 -6.07 -7.68
N PHE A 108 -1.57 -5.83 -7.64
CA PHE A 108 -2.22 -4.84 -8.52
C PHE A 108 -1.84 -3.40 -8.17
N GLN A 109 -1.76 -3.09 -6.87
CA GLN A 109 -1.42 -1.76 -6.38
C GLN A 109 -0.25 -1.85 -5.40
N MET A 110 0.87 -1.25 -5.80
CA MET A 110 2.07 -1.15 -4.97
C MET A 110 2.37 0.32 -4.65
N THR A 111 3.03 0.53 -3.52
CA THR A 111 3.68 1.79 -3.20
C THR A 111 4.85 2.02 -4.17
N PRO A 112 5.34 3.26 -4.31
CA PRO A 112 6.56 3.54 -5.06
C PRO A 112 7.78 2.72 -4.62
N ASP A 113 7.77 2.21 -3.38
CA ASP A 113 8.84 1.38 -2.81
C ASP A 113 8.70 -0.11 -3.15
N GLY A 114 7.69 -0.52 -3.92
CA GLY A 114 7.44 -1.92 -4.29
C GLY A 114 6.81 -2.76 -3.17
N LEU A 115 6.21 -2.10 -2.19
CA LEU A 115 5.48 -2.73 -1.08
C LEU A 115 3.97 -2.66 -1.34
N VAL A 116 3.19 -3.51 -0.69
CA VAL A 116 1.72 -3.48 -0.76
C VAL A 116 1.20 -2.70 0.45
N ASP A 117 0.51 -1.58 0.23
CA ASP A 117 -0.11 -0.80 1.30
C ASP A 117 -1.37 -1.52 1.78
N VAL A 118 -1.36 -1.98 3.03
CA VAL A 118 -2.49 -2.68 3.65
C VAL A 118 -3.27 -1.80 4.62
N SER A 119 -2.85 -0.53 4.79
CA SER A 119 -3.35 0.37 5.82
C SER A 119 -4.88 0.51 5.79
N GLU A 120 -5.48 0.54 4.59
CA GLU A 120 -6.92 0.76 4.37
C GLU A 120 -7.80 -0.41 4.81
N PHE A 121 -7.20 -1.57 5.14
CA PHE A 121 -7.91 -2.80 5.47
C PHE A 121 -7.71 -3.22 6.93
N LEU A 122 -7.40 -2.25 7.80
CA LEU A 122 -7.07 -2.48 9.19
C LEU A 122 -8.13 -1.88 10.11
N SER A 123 -8.23 -2.42 11.32
CA SER A 123 -9.11 -1.94 12.39
C SER A 123 -8.30 -1.70 13.67
N PRO A 124 -8.77 -0.85 14.60
CA PRO A 124 -8.17 -0.79 15.92
C PRO A 124 -8.30 -2.14 16.64
N GLY A 125 -7.29 -2.52 17.42
CA GLY A 125 -7.23 -3.80 18.12
C GLY A 125 -6.64 -4.92 17.25
N GLN A 126 -7.24 -6.11 17.34
CA GLN A 126 -6.72 -7.33 16.71
C GLN A 126 -7.00 -7.37 15.21
N ASN A 127 -5.97 -7.66 14.43
CA ASN A 127 -6.03 -7.79 12.98
C ASN A 127 -5.44 -9.14 12.54
N VAL A 128 -5.95 -9.65 11.42
CA VAL A 128 -5.46 -10.89 10.80
C VAL A 128 -5.28 -10.68 9.31
N ILE A 129 -4.06 -10.91 8.83
CA ILE A 129 -3.76 -11.03 7.40
C ILE A 129 -3.60 -12.51 7.08
N GLU A 130 -4.31 -12.98 6.06
CA GLU A 130 -4.20 -14.36 5.61
C GLU A 130 -3.53 -14.42 4.23
N LEU A 131 -2.47 -15.20 4.12
CA LEU A 131 -1.76 -15.46 2.88
C LEU A 131 -2.11 -16.88 2.42
N ASN A 132 -2.87 -16.97 1.33
CA ASN A 132 -3.21 -18.21 0.68
C ASN A 132 -2.20 -18.48 -0.43
N GLN A 133 -1.31 -19.44 -0.21
CA GLN A 133 -0.31 -19.86 -1.19
C GLN A 133 -0.74 -21.15 -1.90
N GLY A 134 -0.72 -21.12 -3.23
CA GLY A 134 -1.10 -22.23 -4.10
C GLY A 134 0.08 -23.01 -4.67
N GLN A 135 1.31 -22.71 -4.25
CA GLN A 135 2.54 -23.41 -4.66
C GLN A 135 3.66 -23.19 -3.63
N ASP A 136 4.84 -23.74 -3.90
CA ASP A 136 6.04 -23.55 -3.10
C ASP A 136 6.45 -22.06 -3.05
N MET A 137 6.52 -21.55 -1.83
CA MET A 137 6.94 -20.19 -1.48
C MET A 137 8.08 -20.19 -0.47
N SER A 138 8.74 -21.32 -0.19
CA SER A 138 9.73 -21.43 0.89
C SER A 138 10.97 -20.57 0.67
N ARG A 139 11.21 -20.11 -0.57
CA ARG A 139 12.27 -19.14 -0.89
C ARG A 139 11.93 -17.70 -0.51
N TYR A 140 10.67 -17.41 -0.18
CA TYR A 140 10.18 -16.07 0.12
C TYR A 140 9.95 -15.87 1.62
N LYS A 141 10.12 -14.62 2.05
CA LYS A 141 9.74 -14.12 3.37
C LYS A 141 8.82 -12.93 3.22
N PHE A 142 7.65 -13.02 3.83
CA PHE A 142 6.67 -11.96 3.90
C PHE A 142 6.89 -11.18 5.19
N VAL A 143 6.95 -9.85 5.09
CA VAL A 143 7.22 -9.00 6.25
C VAL A 143 6.23 -7.84 6.26
N LEU A 144 5.53 -7.70 7.38
CA LEU A 144 4.64 -6.58 7.63
C LEU A 144 5.42 -5.47 8.34
N HIS A 145 5.41 -4.29 7.75
CA HIS A 145 6.15 -3.13 8.22
C HIS A 145 5.21 -2.05 8.71
N ALA A 146 5.57 -1.42 9.83
CA ALA A 146 5.03 -0.13 10.25
C ALA A 146 6.11 0.95 10.02
N HIS A 147 5.76 2.02 9.34
CA HIS A 147 6.69 3.12 9.07
C HIS A 147 5.96 4.44 8.82
N PHE A 148 6.66 5.56 8.98
CA PHE A 148 6.19 6.85 8.46
C PHE A 148 6.21 6.83 6.93
N PRO A 149 5.36 7.64 6.25
CA PRO A 149 5.39 7.75 4.80
C PRO A 149 6.80 8.04 4.29
N THR A 150 7.23 7.26 3.30
CA THR A 150 8.53 7.45 2.67
C THR A 150 8.51 8.72 1.80
N SER A 151 9.70 9.24 1.49
CA SER A 151 9.80 10.41 0.62
C SER A 151 9.24 10.13 -0.79
N SER A 152 9.35 8.90 -1.28
CA SER A 152 8.78 8.46 -2.55
C SER A 152 7.24 8.40 -2.49
N GLN A 153 6.67 7.89 -1.39
CA GLN A 153 5.22 7.89 -1.14
C GLN A 153 4.66 9.31 -1.05
N LEU A 154 5.33 10.21 -0.32
CA LEU A 154 4.93 11.62 -0.20
C LEU A 154 4.97 12.33 -1.55
N LYS A 155 6.04 12.16 -2.33
CA LYS A 155 6.14 12.71 -3.69
C LYS A 155 5.03 12.19 -4.61
N ALA A 156 4.75 10.89 -4.56
CA ALA A 156 3.68 10.30 -5.36
C ALA A 156 2.31 10.87 -4.97
N LEU A 157 2.07 11.11 -3.67
CA LEU A 157 0.86 11.75 -3.18
C LEU A 157 0.75 13.20 -3.67
N GLU A 158 1.81 14.00 -3.54
CA GLU A 158 1.85 15.38 -4.03
C GLU A 158 1.61 15.46 -5.54
N SER A 159 2.24 14.57 -6.32
CA SER A 159 2.02 14.49 -7.78
C SER A 159 0.57 14.17 -8.11
N ARG A 160 -0.06 13.24 -7.38
CA ARG A 160 -1.48 12.91 -7.57
C ARG A 160 -2.38 14.08 -7.22
N GLN A 161 -2.16 14.75 -6.10
CA GLN A 161 -2.96 15.92 -5.69
C GLN A 161 -2.89 17.05 -6.73
N LYS A 162 -1.71 17.30 -7.32
CA LYS A 162 -1.56 18.26 -8.43
C LYS A 162 -2.34 17.85 -9.67
N MET A 163 -2.32 16.56 -10.02
CA MET A 163 -3.10 16.03 -11.14
C MET A 163 -4.60 16.21 -10.89
N ASP A 164 -5.08 15.84 -9.70
CA ASP A 164 -6.50 15.97 -9.32
C ASP A 164 -6.95 17.44 -9.34
N GLN A 165 -6.11 18.37 -8.88
CA GLN A 165 -6.37 19.80 -8.98
C GLN A 165 -6.45 20.26 -10.44
N SER A 166 -5.48 19.88 -11.28
CA SER A 166 -5.48 20.25 -12.71
C SER A 166 -6.69 19.68 -13.46
N TRP A 167 -7.13 18.48 -13.10
CA TRP A 167 -8.33 17.86 -13.65
C TRP A 167 -9.60 18.62 -13.25
N ASN A 168 -9.71 19.01 -11.97
CA ASN A 168 -10.84 19.82 -11.49
C ASN A 168 -10.87 21.20 -12.16
N ASP A 169 -9.73 21.86 -12.32
CA ASP A 169 -9.63 23.15 -13.02
C ASP A 169 -10.07 23.01 -14.49
N TRP A 170 -9.68 21.92 -15.14
CA TRP A 170 -10.11 21.61 -16.50
C TRP A 170 -11.62 21.37 -16.57
N LEU A 171 -12.19 20.58 -15.65
CA LEU A 171 -13.65 20.36 -15.56
C LEU A 171 -14.41 21.67 -15.38
N LEU A 172 -13.93 22.57 -14.53
CA LEU A 172 -14.50 23.90 -14.33
C LEU A 172 -14.36 24.80 -15.56
N HIS A 173 -13.31 24.60 -16.36
CA HIS A 173 -13.12 25.35 -17.60
C HIS A 173 -14.10 24.90 -18.69
N ILE A 174 -14.26 23.59 -18.91
CA ILE A 174 -15.12 23.05 -19.98
C ILE A 174 -16.62 23.11 -19.63
N SER A 175 -16.97 23.19 -18.35
CA SER A 175 -18.37 23.32 -17.90
C SER A 175 -18.90 24.76 -17.99
N ARG A 176 -18.08 25.72 -18.44
CA ARG A 176 -18.50 27.11 -18.62
C ARG A 176 -19.60 27.19 -19.69
N PRO A 177 -20.66 27.99 -19.48
CA PRO A 177 -21.70 28.19 -20.47
C PRO A 177 -21.10 28.66 -21.80
N LEU A 178 -21.54 28.05 -22.90
CA LEU A 178 -21.22 28.54 -24.23
C LEU A 178 -21.94 29.88 -24.44
N ASN A 179 -21.17 30.96 -24.60
CA ASN A 179 -21.71 32.23 -25.05
C ASN A 179 -22.06 32.14 -26.53
N ILE A 180 -23.25 31.61 -26.83
CA ILE A 180 -23.81 31.60 -28.18
C ILE A 180 -24.63 32.88 -28.32
N PRO A 181 -24.15 33.89 -29.09
CA PRO A 181 -24.96 35.06 -29.38
C PRO A 181 -26.14 34.64 -30.24
N LEU A 182 -27.34 34.58 -29.64
CA LEU A 182 -28.58 34.41 -30.38
C LEU A 182 -28.84 35.71 -31.16
N LYS A 183 -28.69 35.66 -32.49
CA LYS A 183 -29.13 36.77 -33.33
C LYS A 183 -30.65 36.89 -33.21
N PRO A 184 -31.21 38.08 -32.93
CA PRO A 184 -32.65 38.26 -32.97
C PRO A 184 -33.14 37.99 -34.38
N THR A 185 -34.06 37.03 -34.51
CA THR A 185 -34.78 36.76 -35.76
C THR A 185 -35.68 37.96 -36.00
N ASN A 186 -35.28 38.86 -36.90
CA ASN A 186 -36.16 39.93 -37.37
C ASN A 186 -37.39 39.26 -37.98
N GLN A 187 -38.53 39.36 -37.28
CA GLN A 187 -39.84 39.05 -37.84
C GLN A 187 -40.09 40.04 -38.97
N ALA A 188 -40.04 39.55 -40.21
CA ALA A 188 -40.56 40.25 -41.36
C ALA A 188 -42.10 40.16 -41.30
N CYS A 189 -42.75 41.33 -41.26
CA CYS A 189 -44.17 41.51 -41.54
C CYS A 189 -44.50 41.18 -43.00
#